data_AF-L7T9P4-F1
#
_entry.id   AF-L7T9P4-F1
#
_cell.length_a   1.000
_cell.length_b   1.000
_cell.length_c   1.000
_cell.angle_alpha   90.00
_cell.angle_beta   90.00
_cell.angle_gamma   90.00
#
_symmetry.space_group_name_H-M   'P 1'
#
loop_
_entity.id
_entity.type
_entity.pdbx_description
1 polymer ?
#
loop_
_entity_poly.entity_id
_entity_poly.type
_entity_poly.pdbx_seq_one_letter_code
_entity_poly.pdbx_strand_id
1 'polypeptide(L)'
;NLFRASDLAFPDEEAMDDARKFAEPYLRDALATKISTNTKLFKEIEYVVEYPWHMSIPRLEARSYIDSYDDDYVWQRKTLYRMPSLSNSKCLELAKLDFNIVQSLHQEELKLLTRWWKEPGMADINFTRHRVAEVYFSSATFEPEYSATRIAFTKIGCLQVLFDDMADIFATLDELKSFTEGVKRWDISLLHEIPECMQT
;
A
#
# COMPACT_ATOMS: atom_id res chain seq x y z
N ASN A 1 16.99 -5.98 -13.25
CA ASN A 1 16.97 -7.39 -12.78
C ASN A 1 17.96 -7.67 -11.66
N LEU A 2 19.27 -7.38 -11.79
CA LEU A 2 20.22 -7.57 -10.67
C LEU A 2 19.79 -6.83 -9.39
N PHE A 3 19.47 -5.54 -9.50
CA PHE A 3 18.92 -4.74 -8.39
C PHE A 3 17.62 -5.34 -7.80
N ARG A 4 16.69 -5.76 -8.66
CA ARG A 4 15.43 -6.39 -8.23
C ARG A 4 15.65 -7.72 -7.51
N ALA A 5 16.74 -8.43 -7.77
CA ALA A 5 17.06 -9.66 -7.06
C ALA A 5 17.61 -9.36 -5.66
N SER A 6 18.43 -8.30 -5.52
CA SER A 6 18.95 -7.90 -4.21
C SER A 6 17.88 -7.29 -3.30
N ASP A 7 16.72 -6.93 -3.81
CA ASP A 7 15.54 -6.60 -3.00
C ASP A 7 15.03 -7.78 -2.15
N LEU A 8 15.35 -9.02 -2.50
CA LEU A 8 14.92 -10.23 -1.77
C LEU A 8 16.02 -10.83 -0.89
N ALA A 9 17.05 -10.04 -0.58
CA ALA A 9 18.18 -10.51 0.22
C ALA A 9 17.73 -11.02 1.61
N PHE A 10 18.32 -12.14 2.03
CA PHE A 10 18.26 -12.56 3.43
C PHE A 10 19.41 -11.95 4.24
N PRO A 11 19.34 -11.98 5.58
CA PRO A 11 20.46 -11.52 6.41
C PRO A 11 21.77 -12.20 6.03
N ASP A 12 22.85 -11.42 6.04
CA ASP A 12 24.24 -11.87 5.82
C ASP A 12 24.56 -12.40 4.40
N GLU A 13 23.73 -12.08 3.39
CA GLU A 13 24.03 -12.38 1.98
C GLU A 13 24.91 -11.31 1.32
N GLU A 14 26.22 -11.34 1.57
CA GLU A 14 27.20 -10.35 1.05
C GLU A 14 27.09 -10.11 -0.48
N ALA A 15 26.79 -11.17 -1.24
CA ALA A 15 26.62 -11.06 -2.69
C ALA A 15 25.43 -10.16 -3.09
N MET A 16 24.36 -10.12 -2.29
CA MET A 16 23.20 -9.24 -2.53
C MET A 16 23.52 -7.80 -2.18
N ASP A 17 24.27 -7.58 -1.10
CA ASP A 17 24.77 -6.25 -0.74
C ASP A 17 25.62 -5.65 -1.85
N ASP A 18 26.57 -6.43 -2.37
CA ASP A 18 27.45 -6.00 -3.46
C ASP A 18 26.67 -5.79 -4.75
N ALA A 19 25.71 -6.67 -5.06
CA ALA A 19 24.81 -6.50 -6.20
C ALA A 19 24.02 -5.20 -6.12
N ARG A 20 23.49 -4.83 -4.94
CA ARG A 20 22.77 -3.58 -4.73
C ARG A 20 23.68 -2.36 -4.85
N LYS A 21 24.83 -2.38 -4.15
CA LYS A 21 25.85 -1.29 -4.17
C LYS A 21 26.33 -0.99 -5.58
N PHE A 22 26.44 -2.01 -6.44
CA PHE A 22 26.78 -1.84 -7.84
C PHE A 22 25.59 -1.35 -8.69
N ALA A 23 24.43 -2.00 -8.57
CA ALA A 23 23.33 -1.78 -9.50
C ALA A 23 22.59 -0.47 -9.25
N GLU A 24 22.46 -0.01 -8.00
CA GLU A 24 21.71 1.21 -7.70
C GLU A 24 22.33 2.46 -8.34
N PRO A 25 23.63 2.77 -8.14
CA PRO A 25 24.24 3.95 -8.75
C PRO A 25 24.22 3.87 -10.28
N TYR A 26 24.37 2.67 -10.84
CA TYR A 26 24.29 2.45 -12.29
C TYR A 26 22.91 2.80 -12.84
N LEU A 27 21.83 2.38 -12.18
CA LEU A 27 20.46 2.68 -12.62
C LEU A 27 20.15 4.18 -12.48
N ARG A 28 20.57 4.81 -11.38
CA ARG A 28 20.38 6.25 -11.16
C ARG A 28 21.15 7.10 -12.18
N ASP A 29 22.38 6.73 -12.52
CA ASP A 29 23.14 7.38 -13.59
C ASP A 29 22.47 7.19 -14.96
N ALA A 30 21.96 5.99 -15.24
CA ALA A 30 21.26 5.72 -16.49
C ALA A 30 19.99 6.58 -16.64
N LEU A 31 19.20 6.74 -15.58
CA LEU A 31 18.04 7.63 -15.56
C LEU A 31 18.44 9.09 -15.81
N ALA A 32 19.55 9.54 -15.21
CA ALA A 32 19.98 10.93 -15.32
C ALA A 32 20.62 11.26 -16.68
N THR A 33 21.30 10.30 -17.32
CA THR A 33 22.20 10.60 -18.45
C THR A 33 21.94 9.81 -19.73
N LYS A 34 21.25 8.66 -19.67
CA LYS A 34 21.14 7.73 -20.81
C LYS A 34 19.72 7.49 -21.29
N ILE A 35 18.73 7.58 -20.40
CA ILE A 35 17.35 7.20 -20.69
C ILE A 35 16.48 8.45 -20.77
N SER A 36 15.70 8.59 -21.84
CA SER A 36 14.79 9.73 -22.00
C SER A 36 13.58 9.63 -21.06
N THR A 37 13.26 10.74 -20.36
CA THR A 37 12.22 10.82 -19.31
C THR A 37 10.82 10.38 -19.75
N ASN A 38 10.43 10.65 -20.99
CA ASN A 38 9.08 10.34 -21.50
C ASN A 38 8.97 8.92 -22.10
N THR A 39 9.79 7.97 -21.66
CA THR A 39 9.77 6.59 -22.16
C THR A 39 9.21 5.62 -21.13
N LYS A 40 8.65 4.52 -21.63
CA LYS A 40 8.22 3.37 -20.81
C LYS A 40 9.35 2.82 -19.93
N LEU A 41 10.55 2.70 -20.51
CA LEU A 41 11.75 2.23 -19.82
C LEU A 41 12.17 3.14 -18.66
N PHE A 42 12.07 4.48 -18.83
CA PHE A 42 12.36 5.41 -17.75
C PHE A 42 11.43 5.16 -16.55
N LYS A 43 10.12 5.09 -16.79
CA LYS A 43 9.13 4.84 -15.74
C LYS A 43 9.33 3.50 -15.03
N GLU A 44 9.70 2.45 -15.77
CA GLU A 44 10.02 1.14 -15.18
C GLU A 44 11.22 1.23 -14.23
N ILE A 45 12.32 1.82 -14.68
CA ILE A 45 13.55 1.90 -13.88
C ILE A 45 13.39 2.86 -12.70
N GLU A 46 12.72 4.00 -12.91
CA GLU A 46 12.37 4.95 -11.84
C GLU A 46 11.55 4.25 -10.75
N TYR A 47 10.51 3.52 -11.12
CA TYR A 47 9.72 2.76 -10.14
C TYR A 47 10.58 1.76 -9.35
N VAL A 48 11.46 1.01 -10.03
CA VAL A 48 12.32 0.00 -9.41
C VAL A 48 13.24 0.61 -8.34
N VAL A 49 13.80 1.80 -8.57
CA VAL A 49 14.75 2.41 -7.61
C VAL A 49 14.06 3.22 -6.51
N GLU A 50 12.89 3.81 -6.79
CA GLU A 50 12.13 4.63 -5.82
C GLU A 50 11.18 3.80 -4.94
N TYR A 51 10.65 2.70 -5.47
CA TYR A 51 9.72 1.79 -4.77
C TYR A 51 10.23 0.34 -4.81
N PRO A 52 11.38 0.04 -4.16
CA PRO A 52 11.89 -1.32 -4.05
C PRO A 52 10.93 -2.24 -3.30
N TRP A 53 11.15 -3.56 -3.39
CA TRP A 53 10.19 -4.59 -2.95
C TRP A 53 9.53 -4.35 -1.58
N HIS A 54 10.30 -4.00 -0.54
CA HIS A 54 9.78 -3.82 0.82
C HIS A 54 8.84 -2.62 1.02
N MET A 55 8.74 -1.72 0.04
CA MET A 55 7.80 -0.59 0.04
C MET A 55 6.92 -0.55 -1.22
N SER A 56 6.97 -1.61 -2.04
CA SER A 56 6.17 -1.74 -3.26
C SER A 56 4.80 -2.33 -2.94
N ILE A 57 3.76 -1.51 -2.93
CA ILE A 57 2.38 -1.98 -2.71
C ILE A 57 1.90 -2.72 -3.97
N PRO A 58 1.33 -3.94 -3.88
CA PRO A 58 1.04 -4.77 -5.05
C PRO A 58 0.19 -4.11 -6.14
N ARG A 59 -0.85 -3.35 -5.77
CA ARG A 59 -1.69 -2.61 -6.74
C ARG A 59 -0.98 -1.39 -7.34
N LEU A 60 -0.06 -0.76 -6.60
CA LEU A 60 0.73 0.36 -7.09
C LEU A 60 1.79 -0.14 -8.10
N GLU A 61 2.47 -1.24 -7.78
CA GLU A 61 3.39 -1.92 -8.69
C GLU A 61 2.69 -2.34 -9.98
N ALA A 62 1.56 -3.04 -9.86
CA ALA A 62 0.78 -3.48 -11.01
C ALA A 62 0.35 -2.29 -11.88
N ARG A 63 -0.14 -1.19 -11.27
CA ARG A 63 -0.56 0.02 -12.00
C ARG A 63 0.61 0.64 -12.76
N SER A 64 1.78 0.78 -12.12
CA SER A 64 3.00 1.31 -12.72
C SER A 64 3.51 0.44 -13.87
N TYR A 65 3.49 -0.89 -13.68
CA TYR A 65 3.95 -1.83 -14.69
C TYR A 65 3.01 -1.90 -15.90
N ILE A 66 1.68 -1.79 -15.71
CA ILE A 66 0.72 -1.69 -16.82
C ILE A 66 1.04 -0.48 -17.73
N ASP A 67 1.49 0.64 -17.17
CA ASP A 67 1.83 1.84 -17.95
C ASP A 67 3.18 1.72 -18.67
N SER A 68 4.14 1.05 -18.03
CA SER A 68 5.51 0.90 -18.55
C SER A 68 5.73 -0.34 -19.41
N TYR A 69 4.85 -1.35 -19.34
CA TYR A 69 4.96 -2.54 -20.18
C TYR A 69 4.82 -2.20 -21.67
N ASP A 70 5.70 -2.76 -22.49
CA ASP A 70 5.72 -2.59 -23.94
C ASP A 70 5.29 -3.91 -24.62
N ASP A 71 4.10 -3.89 -25.23
CA ASP A 71 3.45 -5.04 -25.84
C ASP A 71 3.78 -5.23 -27.34
N ASP A 72 4.63 -4.37 -27.92
CA ASP A 72 5.19 -4.52 -29.27
C ASP A 72 6.73 -4.36 -29.30
N TYR A 73 7.40 -4.65 -28.18
CA TYR A 73 8.82 -4.47 -27.96
C TYR A 73 9.68 -5.34 -28.90
N VAL A 74 10.82 -4.77 -29.33
CA VAL A 74 11.82 -5.44 -30.14
C VAL A 74 13.14 -5.46 -29.38
N TRP A 75 13.67 -6.65 -29.13
CA TRP A 75 14.93 -6.82 -28.42
C TRP A 75 16.11 -6.66 -29.38
N GLN A 76 17.20 -6.12 -28.84
CA GLN A 76 18.45 -5.96 -29.56
C GLN A 76 19.53 -6.86 -28.96
N ARG A 77 20.20 -7.64 -29.82
CA ARG A 77 21.48 -8.30 -29.51
C ARG A 77 22.49 -7.98 -30.61
N LYS A 78 22.86 -8.97 -31.43
CA LYS A 78 23.61 -8.73 -32.68
C LYS A 78 22.68 -8.19 -33.78
N THR A 79 21.42 -8.62 -33.75
CA THR A 79 20.33 -8.18 -34.64
C THR A 79 19.08 -7.91 -33.79
N LEU A 80 18.08 -7.30 -34.41
CA LEU A 80 16.75 -7.14 -33.83
C LEU A 80 15.98 -8.47 -33.87
N TYR A 81 15.22 -8.76 -32.82
CA TYR A 81 14.37 -9.94 -32.74
C TYR A 81 13.18 -9.72 -31.82
N ARG A 82 12.14 -10.55 -31.97
CA ARG A 82 10.92 -10.51 -31.15
C ARG A 82 10.76 -11.79 -30.34
N MET A 83 10.21 -11.64 -29.13
CA MET A 83 9.80 -12.72 -28.25
C MET A 83 8.31 -12.55 -27.91
N PRO A 84 7.39 -13.09 -28.73
CA PRO A 84 5.95 -12.85 -28.61
C PRO A 84 5.33 -13.32 -27.28
N SER A 85 6.01 -14.18 -26.53
CA SER A 85 5.59 -14.61 -25.20
C SER A 85 5.92 -13.59 -24.11
N LEU A 86 6.87 -12.69 -24.34
CA LEU A 86 7.33 -11.70 -23.36
C LEU A 86 6.78 -10.30 -23.64
N SER A 87 6.56 -9.95 -24.91
CA SER A 87 5.92 -8.71 -25.35
C SER A 87 4.65 -9.11 -26.09
N ASN A 88 3.51 -8.97 -25.40
CA ASN A 88 2.25 -9.59 -25.76
C ASN A 88 1.06 -8.70 -25.38
N SER A 89 0.30 -8.28 -26.39
CA SER A 89 -0.86 -7.41 -26.21
C SER A 89 -1.98 -8.05 -25.39
N LYS A 90 -2.15 -9.38 -25.43
CA LYS A 90 -3.18 -10.07 -24.63
C LYS A 90 -2.87 -10.01 -23.13
N CYS A 91 -1.59 -10.08 -22.76
CA CYS A 91 -1.19 -9.93 -21.35
C CYS A 91 -1.50 -8.52 -20.85
N LEU A 92 -1.21 -7.48 -21.65
CA LEU A 92 -1.49 -6.10 -21.31
C LEU A 92 -3.01 -5.81 -21.25
N GLU A 93 -3.78 -6.35 -22.19
CA GLU A 93 -5.23 -6.24 -22.22
C GLU A 93 -5.85 -6.85 -20.96
N LEU A 94 -5.46 -8.08 -20.62
CA LEU A 94 -5.91 -8.76 -19.40
C LEU A 94 -5.56 -7.94 -18.15
N ALA A 95 -4.32 -7.46 -18.04
CA ALA A 95 -3.88 -6.69 -16.88
C ALA A 95 -4.72 -5.41 -16.68
N LYS A 96 -5.08 -4.70 -17.76
CA LYS A 96 -5.94 -3.51 -17.67
C LYS A 96 -7.37 -3.85 -17.27
N LEU A 97 -7.95 -4.89 -17.87
CA LEU A 97 -9.32 -5.31 -17.58
C LEU A 97 -9.44 -5.81 -16.13
N ASP A 98 -8.55 -6.70 -15.71
CA ASP A 98 -8.50 -7.24 -14.35
C ASP A 98 -8.31 -6.13 -13.31
N PHE A 99 -7.37 -5.20 -13.56
CA PHE A 99 -7.14 -4.07 -12.66
C PHE A 99 -8.41 -3.25 -12.46
N ASN A 100 -9.16 -2.95 -13.53
CA ASN A 100 -10.41 -2.17 -13.45
C ASN A 100 -11.53 -2.95 -12.74
N ILE A 101 -11.66 -4.25 -12.98
CA ILE A 101 -12.64 -5.11 -12.30
C ILE A 101 -12.37 -5.10 -10.79
N VAL A 102 -11.13 -5.37 -10.38
CA VAL A 102 -10.74 -5.41 -8.96
C VAL A 102 -10.88 -4.02 -8.32
N GLN A 103 -10.50 -2.95 -9.04
CA GLN A 103 -10.65 -1.58 -8.56
C GLN A 103 -12.13 -1.22 -8.30
N SER A 104 -13.06 -1.67 -9.15
CA SER A 104 -14.49 -1.41 -8.94
C SER A 104 -15.00 -2.03 -7.64
N LEU A 105 -14.52 -3.23 -7.28
CA LEU A 105 -14.82 -3.89 -6.02
C LEU A 105 -14.26 -3.10 -4.82
N HIS A 106 -13.01 -2.63 -4.90
CA HIS A 106 -12.41 -1.78 -3.86
C HIS A 106 -13.14 -0.45 -3.67
N GLN A 107 -13.71 0.13 -4.74
CA GLN A 107 -14.53 1.34 -4.63
C GLN A 107 -15.82 1.11 -3.86
N GLU A 108 -16.48 -0.05 -4.04
CA GLU A 108 -17.65 -0.42 -3.24
C GLU A 108 -17.29 -0.66 -1.77
N GLU A 109 -16.15 -1.30 -1.49
CA GLU A 109 -15.63 -1.45 -0.12
C GLU A 109 -15.38 -0.09 0.55
N LEU A 110 -14.76 0.86 -0.16
CA LEU A 110 -14.53 2.21 0.33
C LEU A 110 -15.83 2.99 0.58
N LYS A 111 -16.87 2.80 -0.24
CA LYS A 111 -18.21 3.37 0.02
C LYS A 111 -18.79 2.82 1.32
N LEU A 112 -18.71 1.49 1.53
CA LEU A 112 -19.18 0.86 2.76
C LEU A 112 -18.42 1.37 3.99
N LEU A 113 -17.09 1.50 3.90
CA LEU A 113 -16.24 1.99 4.98
C LEU A 113 -16.48 3.46 5.28
N THR A 114 -16.67 4.29 4.25
CA THR A 114 -16.97 5.71 4.41
C THR A 114 -18.36 5.90 5.04
N ARG A 115 -19.34 5.07 4.67
CA ARG A 115 -20.65 5.05 5.32
C ARG A 115 -20.54 4.62 6.78
N TRP A 116 -19.80 3.53 7.05
CA TRP A 116 -19.52 3.08 8.40
C TRP A 116 -18.79 4.12 9.25
N TRP A 117 -17.94 4.98 8.67
CA TRP A 117 -17.30 6.07 9.43
C TRP A 117 -18.29 7.19 9.79
N LYS A 118 -19.34 7.41 8.99
CA LYS A 118 -20.32 8.48 9.20
C LYS A 118 -21.47 8.09 10.11
N GLU A 119 -21.98 6.87 10.00
CA GLU A 119 -23.19 6.41 10.71
C GLU A 119 -23.09 6.31 12.25
N PRO A 120 -21.93 5.97 12.86
CA PRO A 120 -21.80 5.82 14.31
C PRO A 120 -21.33 7.10 15.04
N GLY A 121 -21.35 8.28 14.41
CA GLY A 121 -20.87 9.51 15.06
C GLY A 121 -19.34 9.61 15.17
N MET A 122 -18.58 8.67 14.59
CA MET A 122 -17.11 8.76 14.53
C MET A 122 -16.62 10.01 13.78
N ALA A 123 -17.46 10.56 12.90
CA ALA A 123 -17.22 11.84 12.23
C ALA A 123 -17.33 13.06 13.17
N ASP A 124 -17.99 12.94 14.32
CA ASP A 124 -18.14 14.01 15.32
C ASP A 124 -16.93 14.05 16.29
N ILE A 125 -16.05 13.05 16.20
CA ILE A 125 -14.80 12.96 16.96
C ILE A 125 -13.75 13.88 16.32
N ASN A 126 -13.85 15.17 16.67
CA ASN A 126 -13.12 16.27 16.02
C ASN A 126 -11.61 16.32 16.28
N PHE A 127 -11.04 15.40 17.06
CA PHE A 127 -9.61 15.39 17.35
C PHE A 127 -8.79 14.53 16.37
N THR A 128 -9.43 13.72 15.52
CA THR A 128 -8.73 12.80 14.58
C THR A 128 -8.92 13.21 13.12
N ARG A 129 -7.92 13.00 12.27
CA ARG A 129 -8.05 13.25 10.82
C ARG A 129 -8.80 12.11 10.14
N HIS A 130 -9.60 12.43 9.12
CA HIS A 130 -10.23 11.42 8.26
C HIS A 130 -9.17 10.63 7.47
N ARG A 131 -8.90 9.37 7.86
CA ARG A 131 -7.85 8.52 7.27
C ARG A 131 -8.35 7.17 6.74
N VAL A 132 -9.66 6.99 6.55
CA VAL A 132 -10.28 5.71 6.13
C VAL A 132 -9.63 5.15 4.86
N ALA A 133 -9.47 5.98 3.83
CA ALA A 133 -8.88 5.57 2.57
C ALA A 133 -7.39 5.21 2.70
N GLU A 134 -6.64 5.92 3.54
CA GLU A 134 -5.22 5.65 3.79
C GLU A 134 -5.03 4.30 4.50
N VAL A 135 -5.79 4.05 5.57
CA VAL A 135 -5.76 2.77 6.28
C VAL A 135 -6.20 1.64 5.36
N TYR A 136 -7.26 1.83 4.56
CA TYR A 136 -7.69 0.84 3.57
C TYR A 136 -6.59 0.53 2.55
N PHE A 137 -5.93 1.56 2.02
CA PHE A 137 -4.81 1.41 1.08
C PHE A 137 -3.64 0.62 1.71
N SER A 138 -3.36 0.82 3.00
CA SER A 138 -2.31 0.11 3.74
C SER A 138 -2.57 -1.38 3.97
N SER A 139 -3.77 -1.90 3.69
CA SER A 139 -4.07 -3.34 3.85
C SER A 139 -3.23 -4.23 2.93
N ALA A 140 -2.74 -3.69 1.81
CA ALA A 140 -1.88 -4.31 0.77
C ALA A 140 -2.45 -5.54 0.04
N THR A 141 -3.14 -6.45 0.75
CA THR A 141 -3.81 -7.65 0.22
C THR A 141 -5.05 -7.26 -0.57
N PHE A 142 -5.07 -7.52 -1.87
CA PHE A 142 -6.01 -6.85 -2.78
C PHE A 142 -7.02 -7.81 -3.45
N GLU A 143 -6.84 -9.12 -3.30
CA GLU A 143 -7.62 -10.14 -4.00
C GLU A 143 -9.11 -10.09 -3.57
N PRO A 144 -10.06 -10.34 -4.48
CA PRO A 144 -11.50 -10.21 -4.19
C PRO A 144 -11.98 -11.01 -2.98
N GLU A 145 -11.46 -12.22 -2.78
CA GLU A 145 -11.85 -13.12 -1.69
C GLU A 145 -11.56 -12.57 -0.28
N TYR A 146 -10.66 -11.60 -0.16
CA TYR A 146 -10.27 -11.00 1.12
C TYR A 146 -11.02 -9.71 1.45
N SER A 147 -12.16 -9.45 0.79
CA SER A 147 -13.00 -8.27 1.03
C SER A 147 -13.35 -8.06 2.51
N ALA A 148 -13.85 -9.10 3.18
CA ALA A 148 -14.20 -9.04 4.60
C ALA A 148 -12.97 -8.71 5.48
N THR A 149 -11.81 -9.28 5.15
CA THR A 149 -10.54 -9.03 5.84
C THR A 149 -10.14 -7.57 5.72
N ARG A 150 -10.15 -7.00 4.51
CA ARG A 150 -9.82 -5.58 4.29
C ARG A 150 -10.77 -4.64 5.03
N ILE A 151 -12.08 -4.91 4.97
CA ILE A 151 -13.08 -4.10 5.68
C ILE A 151 -12.82 -4.13 7.20
N ALA A 152 -12.62 -5.32 7.78
CA ALA A 152 -12.33 -5.44 9.21
C ALA A 152 -11.01 -4.76 9.60
N PHE A 153 -9.95 -4.98 8.80
CA PHE A 153 -8.65 -4.33 8.97
C PHE A 153 -8.78 -2.81 8.99
N THR A 154 -9.50 -2.22 8.04
CA THR A 154 -9.67 -0.76 8.00
C THR A 154 -10.40 -0.23 9.23
N LYS A 155 -11.46 -0.91 9.67
CA LYS A 155 -12.19 -0.48 10.87
C LYS A 155 -11.31 -0.49 12.12
N ILE A 156 -10.57 -1.58 12.32
CA ILE A 156 -9.64 -1.72 13.45
C ILE A 156 -8.53 -0.68 13.35
N GLY A 157 -7.92 -0.51 12.18
CA GLY A 157 -6.85 0.46 11.97
C GLY A 157 -7.30 1.90 12.20
N CYS A 158 -8.51 2.27 11.79
CA CYS A 158 -9.08 3.58 12.11
C CYS A 158 -9.29 3.78 13.62
N LEU A 159 -9.78 2.77 14.34
CA LEU A 159 -9.91 2.83 15.80
C LEU A 159 -8.54 2.90 16.49
N GLN A 160 -7.52 2.20 15.98
CA GLN A 160 -6.16 2.28 16.52
C GLN A 160 -5.58 3.69 16.38
N VAL A 161 -5.75 4.35 15.23
CA VAL A 161 -5.33 5.75 15.05
C VAL A 161 -6.06 6.66 16.04
N LEU A 162 -7.35 6.42 16.28
CA LEU A 162 -8.13 7.18 17.25
C LEU A 162 -7.66 6.96 18.69
N PHE A 163 -7.35 5.71 19.07
CA PHE A 163 -6.85 5.39 20.40
C PHE A 163 -5.43 5.93 20.64
N ASP A 164 -4.60 6.00 19.60
CA ASP A 164 -3.27 6.62 19.62
C ASP A 164 -3.39 8.12 19.91
N ASP A 165 -4.18 8.85 19.10
CA ASP A 165 -4.44 10.28 19.32
C ASP A 165 -5.07 10.55 20.71
N MET A 166 -5.96 9.66 21.16
CA MET A 166 -6.57 9.72 22.50
C MET A 166 -5.50 9.59 23.60
N ALA A 167 -4.60 8.62 23.50
CA ALA A 167 -3.59 8.36 24.54
C ALA A 167 -2.49 9.43 24.59
N ASP A 168 -2.06 9.93 23.42
CA ASP A 168 -0.90 10.83 23.33
C ASP A 168 -1.27 12.32 23.48
N ILE A 169 -2.52 12.70 23.15
CA ILE A 169 -2.93 14.11 23.10
C ILE A 169 -4.02 14.42 24.12
N PHE A 170 -5.00 13.54 24.29
CA PHE A 170 -6.26 13.89 24.95
C PHE A 170 -6.38 13.40 26.39
N ALA A 171 -6.20 12.10 26.62
CA ALA A 171 -6.50 11.45 27.89
C ALA A 171 -5.42 11.73 28.94
N THR A 172 -5.86 11.99 30.16
CA THR A 172 -4.99 11.93 31.33
C THR A 172 -4.62 10.47 31.65
N LEU A 173 -3.57 10.28 32.44
CA LEU A 173 -3.13 8.94 32.85
C LEU A 173 -4.23 8.15 33.57
N ASP A 174 -5.06 8.80 34.38
CA ASP A 174 -6.12 8.13 35.14
C ASP A 174 -7.33 7.77 34.26
N GLU A 175 -7.70 8.63 33.30
CA GLU A 175 -8.71 8.31 32.29
C GLU A 175 -8.26 7.13 31.41
N LEU A 176 -6.99 7.08 31.02
CA LEU A 176 -6.43 5.96 30.25
C LEU A 176 -6.41 4.65 31.06
N LYS A 177 -6.13 4.71 32.37
CA LYS A 177 -6.27 3.53 33.25
C LYS A 177 -7.71 3.02 33.33
N SER A 178 -8.68 3.93 33.43
CA SER A 178 -10.09 3.53 33.46
C SER A 178 -10.52 2.92 32.12
N PHE A 179 -10.14 3.54 31.01
CA PHE A 179 -10.39 3.00 29.66
C PHE A 179 -9.79 1.60 29.49
N THR A 180 -8.53 1.39 29.87
CA THR A 180 -7.85 0.10 29.73
C THR A 180 -8.41 -0.98 30.66
N GLU A 181 -8.86 -0.62 31.88
CA GLU A 181 -9.57 -1.54 32.77
C GLU A 181 -10.95 -1.92 32.19
N GLY A 182 -11.66 -1.00 31.55
CA GLY A 182 -12.91 -1.30 30.82
C GLY A 182 -12.69 -2.33 29.71
N VAL A 183 -11.65 -2.15 28.89
CA VAL A 183 -11.25 -3.13 27.86
C VAL A 183 -10.93 -4.50 28.48
N LYS A 184 -10.23 -4.53 29.61
CA LYS A 184 -9.88 -5.78 30.31
C LYS A 184 -11.10 -6.53 30.84
N ARG A 185 -12.12 -5.81 31.33
CA ARG A 185 -13.39 -6.41 31.80
C ARG A 185 -14.29 -6.83 30.65
N TRP A 186 -14.13 -6.20 29.49
CA TRP A 186 -14.96 -6.41 28.30
C TRP A 186 -16.45 -6.09 28.57
N ASP A 187 -16.70 -5.01 29.33
CA ASP A 187 -18.03 -4.48 29.63
C ASP A 187 -18.05 -2.94 29.65
N ILE A 188 -19.24 -2.35 29.76
CA ILE A 188 -19.46 -0.89 29.73
C ILE A 188 -19.60 -0.26 31.12
N SER A 189 -19.27 -0.99 32.20
CA SER A 189 -19.51 -0.54 33.58
C SER A 189 -18.72 0.71 33.96
N LEU A 190 -17.55 0.93 33.35
CA LEU A 190 -16.65 2.05 33.64
C LEU A 190 -16.81 3.24 32.69
N LEU A 191 -17.80 3.25 31.78
CA LEU A 191 -18.02 4.38 30.86
C LEU A 191 -18.19 5.72 31.59
N HIS A 192 -18.78 5.71 32.78
CA HIS A 192 -19.01 6.91 33.60
C HIS A 192 -17.73 7.51 34.21
N GLU A 193 -16.60 6.81 34.16
CA GLU A 193 -15.31 7.26 34.71
C GLU A 193 -14.44 8.00 33.68
N ILE A 194 -14.85 8.03 32.40
CA ILE A 194 -14.11 8.68 31.30
C ILE A 194 -14.93 9.82 30.67
N PRO A 195 -14.29 10.83 30.05
CA PRO A 195 -14.98 11.93 29.35
C PRO A 195 -15.92 11.44 28.25
N GLU A 196 -16.99 12.21 27.97
CA GLU A 196 -18.03 11.87 26.98
C GLU A 196 -17.45 11.55 25.60
N CYS A 197 -16.43 12.29 25.14
CA CYS A 197 -15.77 12.05 23.86
C CYS A 197 -14.96 10.75 23.78
N MET A 198 -14.65 10.10 24.91
CA MET A 198 -14.00 8.78 24.97
C MET A 198 -15.00 7.63 25.14
N GLN A 199 -16.28 7.94 25.36
CA GLN A 199 -17.35 6.94 25.54
C GLN A 199 -17.96 6.47 24.21
N THR A 200 -17.82 7.28 23.16
CA THR A 200 -18.34 7.06 21.79
C THR A 200 -17.41 6.25 20.89
#